data_AF-A0A9Q3BSW2-F1
#
_entry.id   AF-A0A9Q3BSW2-F1
#
_cell.length_a   1.000
_cell.length_b   1.000
_cell.length_c   1.000
_cell.angle_alpha   90.00
_cell.angle_beta   90.00
_cell.angle_gamma   90.00
#
_symmetry.space_group_name_H-M   'P 1'
#
loop_
_entity.id
_entity.type
_entity.pdbx_description
1 polymer ?
#
loop_
_entity_poly.entity_id
_entity_poly.type
_entity_poly.pdbx_seq_one_letter_code
_entity_poly.pdbx_strand_id
1 'polypeptide(L)'
;MDLCPLSFHASLEEQWDEKEEPEELETVLKVVPCPYHQYLDVFPKVKAEKRPPHHTCDHHIELEGLLPPVGVIYSLSNQESERLKAHLSDNVEKVFIRTSSS
;
A
#
# COMPACT_ATOMS: atom_id res chain seq x y z
N MET A 1 4.36 34.97 -29.96
CA MET A 1 4.61 34.66 -28.53
C MET A 1 3.23 34.53 -27.92
N ASP A 2 2.63 33.36 -28.08
CA ASP A 2 1.27 33.11 -27.64
C ASP A 2 1.33 32.39 -26.31
N LEU A 3 0.90 33.12 -25.28
CA LEU A 3 0.66 32.61 -23.94
C LEU A 3 -0.54 31.67 -24.00
N CYS A 4 -0.38 30.43 -23.58
CA CYS A 4 -1.51 29.60 -23.16
C CYS A 4 -1.31 29.23 -21.68
N PRO A 5 -2.23 29.60 -20.79
CA PRO A 5 -2.14 29.31 -19.37
C PRO A 5 -2.66 27.88 -19.13
N LEU A 6 -1.81 27.00 -18.62
CA LEU A 6 -2.30 25.74 -18.07
C LEU A 6 -2.83 25.98 -16.66
N SER A 7 -4.09 26.41 -16.58
CA SER A 7 -4.89 26.22 -15.38
C SER A 7 -5.18 24.72 -15.24
N PHE A 8 -4.42 24.03 -14.40
CA PHE A 8 -4.76 22.67 -13.99
C PHE A 8 -5.70 22.75 -12.79
N HIS A 9 -6.98 22.99 -13.07
CA HIS A 9 -8.03 22.83 -12.08
C HIS A 9 -8.91 21.65 -12.51
N ALA A 10 -8.70 20.49 -11.89
CA ALA A 10 -9.68 19.43 -11.75
C ALA A 10 -9.15 18.46 -10.68
N SER A 11 -9.71 18.52 -9.47
CA SER A 11 -10.78 17.59 -9.06
C SER A 11 -10.19 16.24 -8.65
N LEU A 12 -9.56 16.22 -7.46
CA LEU A 12 -9.05 15.00 -6.83
C LEU A 12 -10.17 14.36 -6.01
N GLU A 13 -11.18 13.87 -6.71
CA GLU A 13 -12.08 12.84 -6.19
C GLU A 13 -11.79 11.58 -6.99
N GLU A 14 -10.67 10.96 -6.67
CA GLU A 14 -10.41 9.60 -7.07
C GLU A 14 -11.29 8.67 -6.22
N GLN A 15 -12.54 8.53 -6.65
CA GLN A 15 -13.39 7.39 -6.31
C GLN A 15 -12.75 6.14 -6.89
N TRP A 16 -11.90 5.48 -6.10
CA TRP A 16 -11.37 4.16 -6.43
C TRP A 16 -12.46 3.11 -6.13
N ASP A 17 -13.37 2.93 -7.09
CA ASP A 17 -14.15 1.69 -7.22
C ASP A 17 -13.47 0.82 -8.30
N GLU A 18 -12.36 0.16 -7.94
CA GLU A 18 -11.76 -0.86 -8.80
C GLU A 18 -12.51 -2.19 -8.61
N LYS A 19 -13.37 -2.53 -9.57
CA LYS A 19 -13.85 -3.89 -9.77
C LYS A 19 -12.69 -4.76 -10.21
N GLU A 20 -12.22 -5.64 -9.34
CA GLU A 20 -11.25 -6.68 -9.69
C GLU A 20 -11.90 -7.71 -10.64
N GLU A 21 -11.27 -7.90 -11.79
CA GLU A 21 -11.67 -8.85 -12.83
C GLU A 21 -10.53 -9.88 -13.04
N PRO A 22 -10.82 -11.17 -13.23
CA PRO A 22 -9.87 -12.25 -12.99
C PRO A 22 -9.05 -12.62 -14.23
N GLU A 23 -8.18 -11.70 -14.69
CA GLU A 23 -7.21 -11.95 -15.78
C GLU A 23 -5.82 -11.33 -15.48
N GLU A 24 -5.20 -11.69 -14.34
CA GLU A 24 -3.92 -11.10 -13.90
C GLU A 24 -2.74 -11.38 -14.85
N LEU A 25 -2.67 -12.53 -15.51
CA LEU A 25 -1.47 -12.87 -16.30
C LEU A 25 -1.40 -12.14 -17.65
N GLU A 26 -2.53 -12.01 -18.34
CA GLU A 26 -2.57 -11.37 -19.65
C GLU A 26 -2.45 -9.85 -19.54
N THR A 27 -2.96 -9.27 -18.45
CA THR A 27 -2.75 -7.86 -18.12
C THR A 27 -1.29 -7.58 -17.76
N VAL A 28 -0.67 -8.43 -16.93
CA VAL A 28 0.75 -8.30 -16.56
C VAL A 28 1.67 -8.41 -17.79
N LEU A 29 1.41 -9.33 -18.72
CA LEU A 29 2.18 -9.46 -19.96
C LEU A 29 2.17 -8.20 -20.84
N LYS A 30 1.04 -7.48 -20.88
CA LYS A 30 0.88 -6.25 -21.66
C LYS A 30 1.63 -5.06 -21.05
N VAL A 31 1.80 -5.05 -19.72
CA VAL A 31 2.42 -3.94 -18.98
C VAL A 31 3.92 -4.16 -18.76
N VAL A 32 4.34 -5.40 -18.52
CA VAL A 32 5.73 -5.73 -18.19
C VAL A 32 6.61 -5.70 -19.46
N PRO A 33 7.72 -4.95 -19.47
CA PRO A 33 8.63 -4.93 -20.61
C PRO A 33 9.26 -6.31 -20.89
N CYS A 34 9.51 -6.61 -22.18
CA CYS A 34 10.05 -7.89 -22.65
C CYS A 34 11.26 -8.45 -21.87
N PRO A 35 12.28 -7.64 -21.48
CA PRO A 35 13.42 -8.15 -20.70
C PRO A 35 13.05 -8.78 -19.35
N TYR A 36 11.87 -8.44 -18.81
CA TYR A 36 11.39 -8.91 -17.51
C TYR A 36 10.34 -10.01 -17.63
N HIS A 37 10.05 -10.50 -18.82
CA HIS A 37 9.05 -11.57 -19.03
C HIS A 37 9.44 -12.90 -18.34
N GLN A 38 10.71 -13.11 -18.03
CA GLN A 38 11.15 -14.24 -17.21
C GLN A 38 10.73 -14.14 -15.73
N TYR A 39 10.31 -12.96 -15.27
CA TYR A 39 9.89 -12.67 -13.90
C TYR A 39 8.39 -12.40 -13.78
N LEU A 40 7.57 -12.78 -14.77
CA LEU A 40 6.13 -12.49 -14.74
C LEU A 40 5.45 -13.04 -13.49
N ASP A 41 6.03 -14.06 -12.87
CA ASP A 41 5.53 -14.65 -11.66
C ASP A 41 5.66 -13.73 -10.44
N VAL A 42 6.46 -12.66 -10.44
CA VAL A 42 6.59 -11.74 -9.28
C VAL A 42 5.63 -10.55 -9.31
N PHE A 43 4.99 -10.30 -10.45
CA PHE A 43 4.06 -9.18 -10.66
C PHE A 43 2.58 -9.41 -10.28
N PRO A 44 2.05 -10.63 -10.06
CA PRO A 44 0.67 -10.81 -9.62
C PRO A 44 0.38 -10.11 -8.29
N LYS A 45 -0.75 -9.40 -8.19
CA LYS A 45 -1.11 -8.65 -6.97
C LYS A 45 -1.20 -9.58 -5.77
N VAL A 46 -1.78 -10.76 -5.96
CA VAL A 46 -1.92 -11.80 -4.92
C VAL A 46 -0.59 -12.16 -4.25
N LYS A 47 0.51 -12.20 -5.00
CA LYS A 47 1.85 -12.48 -4.44
C LYS A 47 2.40 -11.28 -3.66
N ALA A 48 2.09 -10.06 -4.09
CA ALA A 48 2.48 -8.84 -3.40
C ALA A 48 1.75 -8.65 -2.07
N GLU A 49 0.54 -9.20 -1.91
CA GLU A 49 -0.22 -9.15 -0.66
C GLU A 49 0.33 -10.02 0.46
N LYS A 50 1.30 -10.91 0.16
CA LYS A 50 1.91 -11.79 1.14
C LYS A 50 3.29 -11.28 1.57
N ARG A 51 3.51 -11.15 2.87
CA ARG A 51 4.83 -10.83 3.40
C ARG A 51 5.87 -11.89 3.04
N PRO A 52 7.08 -11.47 2.62
CA PRO A 52 8.23 -12.35 2.56
C PRO A 52 8.53 -12.95 3.94
N PRO A 53 9.09 -14.18 4.00
CA PRO A 53 9.62 -14.74 5.24
C PRO A 53 10.69 -13.83 5.86
N HIS A 54 10.78 -13.84 7.18
CA HIS A 54 11.85 -13.16 7.92
C HIS A 54 13.23 -13.63 7.44
N HIS A 55 14.16 -12.68 7.24
CA HIS A 55 15.51 -12.95 6.76
C HIS A 55 16.55 -12.17 7.57
N THR A 56 17.83 -12.51 7.42
CA THR A 56 18.96 -11.87 8.14
C THR A 56 19.11 -10.38 7.84
N CYS A 57 18.49 -9.90 6.76
CA CYS A 57 18.53 -8.51 6.32
C CYS A 57 17.26 -7.74 6.74
N ASP A 58 16.49 -8.26 7.70
CA ASP A 58 15.33 -7.57 8.23
C ASP A 58 15.74 -6.20 8.78
N HIS A 59 14.90 -5.20 8.56
CA HIS A 59 15.20 -3.85 9.01
C HIS A 59 15.30 -3.80 10.55
N HIS A 60 16.47 -3.41 11.05
CA HIS A 60 16.72 -3.19 12.46
C HIS A 60 16.72 -1.70 12.76
N ILE A 61 15.96 -1.31 13.78
CA ILE A 61 15.91 0.08 14.26
C ILE A 61 16.84 0.18 15.48
N GLU A 62 17.98 0.84 15.31
CA GLU A 62 18.88 1.17 16.41
C GLU A 62 18.34 2.39 17.16
N LEU A 63 18.11 2.24 18.47
CA LEU A 63 17.62 3.32 19.31
C LEU A 63 18.78 4.02 20.01
N GLU A 64 18.83 5.35 19.86
CA GLU A 64 19.74 6.20 20.63
C GLU A 64 18.98 6.80 21.83
N GLY A 65 19.38 6.43 23.05
CA GLY A 65 18.84 7.03 24.29
C GLY A 65 17.68 6.26 24.95
N LEU A 66 16.64 6.98 25.40
CA LEU A 66 15.52 6.44 26.19
C LEU A 66 14.40 5.89 25.29
N LEU A 67 13.55 5.02 25.85
CA LEU A 67 12.37 4.47 25.16
C LEU A 67 11.43 5.58 24.66
N PRO A 68 10.78 5.40 23.49
CA PRO A 68 9.85 6.37 22.96
C PRO A 68 8.67 6.59 23.93
N PRO A 69 8.21 7.84 24.14
CA PRO A 69 7.05 8.11 24.98
C PRO A 69 5.77 7.59 24.32
N VAL A 70 4.82 7.16 25.15
CA VAL A 70 3.49 6.76 24.67
C VAL A 70 2.73 8.02 24.26
N GLY A 71 2.44 8.15 22.96
CA GLY A 71 1.67 9.25 22.40
C GLY A 71 0.17 9.11 22.63
N VAL A 72 -0.55 10.24 22.58
CA VAL A 72 -2.02 10.24 22.55
C VAL A 72 -2.53 9.93 21.14
N ILE A 73 -3.69 9.27 21.06
CA ILE A 73 -4.38 9.00 19.79
C ILE A 73 -5.22 10.22 19.42
N TYR A 74 -5.01 10.76 18.22
CA TYR A 74 -5.80 11.88 17.72
C TYR A 74 -7.24 11.46 17.41
N SER A 75 -8.19 12.36 17.65
CA SER A 75 -9.60 12.13 17.32
C SER A 75 -9.80 12.06 15.82
N LEU A 76 -10.45 11.00 15.36
CA LEU A 76 -10.86 10.82 13.97
C LEU A 76 -12.36 11.11 13.82
N SER A 77 -12.77 11.61 12.66
CA SER A 77 -14.19 11.66 12.28
C SER A 77 -14.75 10.25 12.09
N ASN A 78 -16.08 10.11 12.02
CA ASN A 78 -16.73 8.81 11.81
C ASN A 78 -16.28 8.16 10.51
N GLN A 79 -16.21 8.93 9.41
CA GLN A 79 -15.78 8.44 8.11
C GLN A 79 -14.32 7.96 8.13
N GLU A 80 -13.42 8.70 8.77
CA GLU A 80 -12.02 8.31 8.90
C GLU A 80 -11.86 7.06 9.79
N SER A 81 -12.66 6.94 10.85
CA SER A 81 -12.67 5.77 11.73
C SER A 81 -13.13 4.50 11.00
N GLU A 82 -14.17 4.59 10.18
CA GLU A 82 -14.65 3.48 9.35
C GLU A 82 -13.59 3.04 8.34
N ARG A 83 -12.98 4.00 7.64
CA ARG A 83 -11.88 3.72 6.70
C ARG A 83 -10.67 3.09 7.39
N LEU A 84 -10.28 3.61 8.54
CA LEU A 84 -9.17 3.07 9.31
C LEU A 84 -9.45 1.63 9.75
N LYS A 85 -10.68 1.33 10.21
CA LYS A 85 -11.05 -0.03 10.61
C LYS A 85 -10.97 -1.03 9.46
N ALA A 86 -11.50 -0.67 8.29
CA ALA A 86 -11.40 -1.51 7.09
C ALA A 86 -9.94 -1.74 6.69
N HIS A 87 -9.12 -0.68 6.68
CA HIS A 87 -7.70 -0.83 6.39
C HIS A 87 -6.99 -1.75 7.39
N LEU A 88 -7.29 -1.61 8.70
CA LEU A 88 -6.69 -2.45 9.73
C LEU A 88 -7.11 -3.92 9.58
N SER A 89 -8.39 -4.23 9.32
CA SER A 89 -8.83 -5.61 9.11
C SER A 89 -8.09 -6.26 7.94
N ASP A 90 -8.04 -5.58 6.80
CA ASP A 90 -7.44 -6.11 5.57
C ASP A 90 -5.94 -6.38 5.75
N ASN A 91 -5.23 -5.47 6.44
CA ASN A 91 -3.78 -5.61 6.66
C ASN A 91 -3.43 -6.60 7.77
N VAL A 92 -4.34 -6.86 8.71
CA VAL A 92 -4.21 -7.95 9.68
C VAL A 92 -4.38 -9.30 8.99
N GLU A 93 -5.39 -9.43 8.11
CA GLU A 93 -5.62 -10.65 7.32
C GLU A 93 -4.44 -10.98 6.40
N LYS A 94 -3.85 -9.95 5.77
CA LYS A 94 -2.62 -10.06 4.95
C LYS A 94 -1.34 -10.29 5.77
N VAL A 95 -1.43 -10.28 7.10
CA VAL A 95 -0.30 -10.45 8.03
C VAL A 95 0.73 -9.30 7.92
N PHE A 96 0.36 -8.16 7.32
CA PHE A 96 1.21 -6.96 7.26
C PHE A 96 1.46 -6.36 8.63
N ILE A 97 0.41 -6.31 9.45
CA ILE A 97 0.45 -5.82 10.83
C ILE A 97 -0.07 -6.88 11.80
N ARG A 98 0.26 -6.72 13.09
CA ARG A 98 -0.20 -7.60 14.16
C ARG A 98 -0.52 -6.79 15.41
N THR A 99 -1.34 -7.34 16.29
CA THR A 99 -1.58 -6.75 17.61
C THR A 99 -0.29 -6.74 18.44
N SER A 100 -0.05 -5.65 19.17
CA SER A 100 1.08 -5.47 20.07
C SER A 100 0.60 -4.85 21.37
N SER A 101 1.36 -5.08 22.45
CA SER A 101 1.18 -4.46 23.77
C SER A 101 2.34 -3.54 24.15
N SER A 102 3.18 -3.18 23.17
CA SER A 102 4.39 -2.35 23.35
C SER A 102 4.07 -0.86 23.34
#